data_AF-A0AAQ3MB46-F1
#
_entry.id   AF-A0AAQ3MB46-F1
#
_cell.length_a   1.000
_cell.length_b   1.000
_cell.length_c   1.000
_cell.angle_alpha   90.00
_cell.angle_beta   90.00
_cell.angle_gamma   90.00
#
_symmetry.space_group_name_H-M   'P 1'
#
loop_
_entity.id
_entity.type
_entity.pdbx_description
1 polymer ?
#
loop_
_entity_poly.entity_id
_entity_poly.type
_entity_poly.pdbx_seq_one_letter_code
_entity_poly.pdbx_strand_id
1 'polypeptide(L)'
;MHDFTHIDRSQIPSQWPVRGNKNDARILQALTIPAESKNSSQHNQSKKAHRNGIKKPKTHRYPSLKGTDPKFRRNHRHALHGTMKALKEAKEGKRDTV
;
A
#
# COMPACT_ATOMS: atom_id res chain seq x y z
N MET A 1 39.00 -14.96 17.20
CA MET A 1 39.32 -13.72 17.93
C MET A 1 39.95 -12.79 16.93
N HIS A 2 39.16 -11.84 16.42
CA HIS A 2 39.64 -10.77 15.56
C HIS A 2 39.59 -9.51 16.41
N ASP A 3 40.77 -8.99 16.72
CA ASP A 3 40.95 -7.83 17.56
C ASP A 3 40.53 -6.59 16.76
N PHE A 4 39.36 -6.05 17.11
CA PHE A 4 38.87 -4.79 16.57
C PHE A 4 39.77 -3.66 17.07
N THR A 5 40.70 -3.29 16.20
CA THR A 5 41.59 -2.15 16.30
C THR A 5 40.85 -0.87 16.68
N HIS A 6 41.43 -0.18 17.67
CA HIS A 6 41.21 1.19 18.12
C HIS A 6 40.47 2.11 17.12
N ILE A 7 39.25 2.54 17.48
CA ILE A 7 38.51 3.55 16.73
C ILE A 7 39.07 4.92 17.11
N ASP A 8 39.81 5.55 16.19
CA ASP A 8 40.28 6.93 16.30
C ASP A 8 39.10 7.91 16.36
N ARG A 9 38.84 8.45 17.57
CA ARG A 9 37.72 9.37 17.86
C ARG A 9 37.95 10.80 17.39
N SER A 10 39.08 11.12 16.76
CA SER A 10 39.42 12.49 16.35
C SER A 10 38.73 12.98 15.06
N GLN A 11 37.96 12.12 14.37
CA GLN A 11 37.27 12.44 13.11
C GLN A 11 35.73 12.50 13.20
N ILE A 12 35.15 12.75 14.39
CA ILE A 12 33.71 13.00 14.49
C ILE A 12 33.45 14.51 14.32
N PRO A 13 32.79 14.96 13.23
CA PRO A 13 32.51 16.39 13.04
C PRO A 13 31.64 16.92 14.18
N SER A 14 32.16 17.91 14.90
CA SER A 14 31.42 18.67 15.90
C SER A 14 30.41 19.58 15.19
N GLN A 15 29.14 19.46 15.57
CA GLN A 15 27.96 20.20 15.09
C GLN A 15 27.23 19.62 13.88
N TRP A 16 26.30 18.70 14.17
CA TRP A 16 25.01 18.72 13.49
C TRP A 16 24.21 19.92 14.01
N PRO A 17 23.54 20.72 13.15
CA PRO A 17 22.63 21.74 13.63
C PRO A 17 21.45 21.04 14.31
N VAL A 18 21.35 21.21 15.62
CA VAL A 18 20.14 20.87 16.37
C VAL A 18 19.03 21.76 15.81
N ARG A 19 18.23 21.22 14.90
CA ARG A 19 16.94 21.84 14.55
C ARG A 19 16.11 21.79 15.82
N GLY A 20 16.11 22.91 16.55
CA GLY A 20 15.36 23.09 17.78
C GLY A 20 13.90 22.71 17.57
N ASN A 21 13.51 21.58 18.13
CA ASN A 21 12.12 21.18 18.21
C ASN A 21 11.57 21.79 19.49
N LYS A 22 10.53 22.61 19.39
CA LYS A 22 9.93 23.35 20.53
C LYS A 22 9.17 22.45 21.52
N ASN A 23 9.55 21.18 21.63
CA ASN A 23 8.88 20.15 22.44
C ASN A 23 9.74 19.63 23.60
N ASP A 24 10.97 20.13 23.78
CA ASP A 24 11.91 19.69 24.82
C ASP A 24 11.61 20.27 26.23
N ALA A 25 10.37 20.69 26.49
CA ALA A 25 9.94 21.28 27.77
C ALA A 25 8.90 20.41 28.50
N ARG A 26 8.97 19.08 28.40
CA ARG A 26 8.08 18.16 29.15
C ARG A 26 8.77 16.88 29.64
N ILE A 27 9.85 17.03 30.43
CA ILE A 27 10.47 15.89 31.13
C ILE A 27 10.36 15.97 32.67
N LEU A 28 9.68 16.97 33.25
CA LEU A 28 9.47 17.04 34.71
C LEU A 28 8.03 17.38 35.11
N GLN A 29 7.10 16.43 34.91
CA GLN A 29 5.76 16.49 35.50
C GLN A 29 5.13 15.07 35.53
N ALA A 30 5.70 14.18 36.34
CA ALA A 30 5.18 12.83 36.53
C ALA A 30 5.12 12.50 38.03
N LEU A 31 4.17 13.11 38.74
CA LEU A 31 3.69 12.71 40.08
C LEU A 31 2.31 13.33 40.39
N THR A 32 1.50 13.56 39.35
CA THR A 32 0.11 14.04 39.49
C THR A 32 -0.80 12.88 39.10
N ILE A 33 -1.72 12.51 40.00
CA ILE A 33 -2.84 11.58 39.74
C ILE A 33 -3.46 11.94 38.38
N PRO A 34 -3.65 11.00 37.43
CA PRO A 34 -4.16 11.33 36.11
C PRO A 34 -5.53 12.00 36.26
N ALA A 35 -5.60 13.29 35.96
CA ALA A 35 -6.89 13.95 35.78
C ALA A 35 -7.52 13.32 34.52
N GLU A 36 -8.73 12.77 34.68
CA GLU A 36 -9.45 12.08 33.61
C GLU A 36 -9.50 12.94 32.35
N SER A 37 -8.97 12.40 31.25
CA SER A 37 -8.91 13.06 29.95
C SER A 37 -9.91 12.43 28.99
N LYS A 38 -10.36 13.18 27.97
CA LYS A 38 -11.32 12.66 26.99
C LYS A 38 -10.70 11.52 26.18
N ASN A 39 -11.14 10.30 26.45
CA ASN A 39 -10.62 9.06 25.85
C ASN A 39 -10.99 8.86 24.36
N SER A 40 -12.00 9.55 23.82
CA SER A 40 -12.43 9.39 22.42
C SER A 40 -13.05 10.67 21.81
N SER A 41 -12.76 10.93 20.54
CA SER A 41 -13.36 12.02 19.77
C SER A 41 -13.36 11.76 18.25
N GLN A 42 -14.53 11.95 17.62
CA GLN A 42 -14.68 11.89 16.16
C GLN A 42 -14.76 13.28 15.50
N HIS A 43 -14.62 14.36 16.28
CA HIS A 43 -14.94 15.74 15.88
C HIS A 43 -14.23 16.20 14.58
N ASN A 44 -12.96 15.83 14.38
CA ASN A 44 -12.19 16.26 13.22
C ASN A 44 -11.98 15.15 12.16
N GLN A 45 -12.64 13.99 12.31
CA GLN A 45 -12.40 12.85 11.41
C GLN A 45 -12.97 13.12 10.01
N SER A 46 -14.22 13.60 9.94
CA SER A 46 -14.86 13.95 8.67
C SER A 46 -14.10 15.07 7.94
N LYS A 47 -13.69 16.12 8.65
CA LYS A 47 -12.93 17.23 8.04
C LYS A 47 -11.60 16.76 7.44
N LYS A 48 -10.88 15.85 8.11
CA LYS A 48 -9.65 15.23 7.58
C LYS A 48 -9.92 14.35 6.36
N ALA A 49 -10.96 13.50 6.41
CA ALA A 49 -11.31 12.62 5.29
C ALA A 49 -11.67 13.41 4.02
N HIS A 50 -12.32 14.57 4.17
CA HIS A 50 -12.70 15.42 3.05
C HIS A 50 -11.60 16.35 2.54
N ARG A 51 -10.46 16.53 3.24
CA ARG A 51 -9.33 17.35 2.74
C ARG A 51 -8.85 16.89 1.36
N ASN A 52 -8.74 15.58 1.17
CA ASN A 52 -8.34 14.95 -0.10
C ASN A 52 -9.53 14.40 -0.90
N GLY A 53 -10.75 14.58 -0.35
CA GLY A 53 -11.98 13.98 -0.83
C GLY A 53 -12.06 12.47 -0.56
N ILE A 54 -13.28 11.98 -0.28
CA ILE A 54 -13.54 10.55 -0.18
C ILE A 54 -13.62 9.98 -1.61
N LYS A 55 -12.54 9.35 -2.07
CA LYS A 55 -12.47 8.77 -3.42
C LYS A 55 -13.17 7.42 -3.46
N LYS A 56 -13.98 7.20 -4.49
CA LYS A 56 -14.54 5.88 -4.82
C LYS A 56 -13.41 4.93 -5.25
N PRO A 57 -13.54 3.61 -5.04
CA PRO A 57 -12.58 2.66 -5.59
C PRO A 57 -12.50 2.81 -7.11
N LYS A 58 -11.29 2.68 -7.66
CA LYS A 58 -11.07 2.82 -9.09
C LYS A 58 -11.75 1.66 -9.83
N THR A 59 -12.68 1.98 -10.72
CA THR A 59 -13.30 1.01 -11.61
C THR A 59 -12.45 0.87 -12.88
N HIS A 60 -12.19 -0.36 -13.29
CA HIS A 60 -11.53 -0.69 -14.55
C HIS A 60 -12.56 -1.32 -15.50
N ARG A 61 -12.35 -1.18 -16.82
CA ARG A 61 -13.25 -1.76 -17.84
C ARG A 61 -13.44 -3.27 -17.66
N TYR A 62 -12.38 -3.97 -17.26
CA TYR A 62 -12.39 -5.42 -17.04
C TYR A 62 -11.98 -5.72 -15.58
N PRO A 63 -12.89 -6.26 -14.75
CA PRO A 63 -12.57 -6.67 -13.39
C PRO A 63 -11.82 -8.01 -13.38
N SER A 64 -11.13 -8.32 -12.28
CA SER A 64 -10.48 -9.62 -12.11
C SER A 64 -11.51 -10.74 -11.90
N LEU A 65 -11.30 -11.91 -12.51
CA LEU A 65 -12.09 -13.11 -12.25
C LEU A 65 -11.68 -13.85 -10.95
N LYS A 66 -10.92 -13.20 -10.05
CA LYS A 66 -10.50 -13.82 -8.78
C LYS A 66 -11.74 -14.00 -7.88
N GLY A 67 -11.93 -15.20 -7.34
CA GLY A 67 -13.09 -15.55 -6.52
C GLY A 67 -14.33 -16.02 -7.31
N THR A 68 -14.28 -16.04 -8.64
CA THR A 68 -15.32 -16.70 -9.46
C THR A 68 -15.17 -18.22 -9.41
N ASP A 69 -16.28 -18.94 -9.58
CA ASP A 69 -16.34 -20.40 -9.51
C ASP A 69 -15.22 -21.06 -10.34
N PRO A 70 -14.40 -21.94 -9.73
CA PRO A 70 -13.35 -22.65 -10.44
C PRO A 70 -13.86 -23.42 -11.67
N LYS A 71 -15.08 -23.98 -11.67
CA LYS A 71 -15.62 -24.71 -12.83
C LYS A 71 -15.91 -23.75 -13.98
N PHE A 72 -16.58 -22.63 -13.70
CA PHE A 72 -16.77 -21.55 -14.67
C PHE A 72 -15.44 -21.05 -15.24
N ARG A 73 -14.43 -20.80 -14.40
CA ARG A 73 -13.12 -20.30 -14.85
C ARG A 73 -12.37 -21.28 -15.76
N ARG A 74 -12.43 -22.58 -15.47
CA ARG A 74 -11.83 -23.62 -16.33
C ARG A 74 -12.51 -23.63 -17.69
N ASN A 75 -13.84 -23.68 -17.71
CA ASN A 75 -14.62 -23.68 -18.95
C ASN A 75 -14.39 -22.41 -19.79
N HIS A 76 -14.46 -21.25 -19.15
CA HIS A 76 -14.25 -19.96 -19.82
C HIS A 76 -12.87 -19.89 -20.50
N ARG A 77 -11.82 -20.42 -19.84
CA ARG A 77 -10.48 -20.53 -20.42
C ARG A 77 -10.48 -21.40 -21.68
N HIS A 78 -11.11 -22.58 -21.63
CA HIS A 78 -11.16 -23.49 -22.79
C HIS A 78 -11.95 -22.89 -23.96
N ALA A 79 -13.08 -22.24 -23.69
CA ALA A 79 -13.87 -21.54 -24.71
C ALA A 79 -13.06 -20.44 -25.41
N LEU A 80 -12.37 -19.57 -24.66
CA LEU A 80 -11.54 -18.51 -25.24
C LEU A 80 -10.36 -19.04 -26.07
N HIS A 81 -9.72 -20.13 -25.63
CA HIS A 81 -8.67 -20.76 -26.42
C HIS A 81 -9.21 -21.42 -27.70
N GLY A 82 -10.38 -22.04 -27.63
CA GLY A 82 -11.05 -22.62 -28.79
C GLY A 82 -11.40 -21.58 -29.85
N THR A 83 -11.99 -20.45 -29.45
CA THR A 83 -12.32 -19.37 -30.38
C THR A 83 -11.07 -18.75 -31.00
N MET A 84 -10.01 -18.53 -30.21
CA MET A 84 -8.74 -18.00 -30.71
C MET A 84 -8.11 -18.94 -31.74
N LYS A 85 -8.15 -20.25 -31.52
CA LYS A 85 -7.65 -21.26 -32.46
C LYS A 85 -8.46 -21.26 -33.77
N ALA A 86 -9.79 -21.25 -33.67
CA ALA A 86 -10.67 -21.23 -34.84
C ALA A 86 -10.46 -19.96 -35.69
N LEU A 87 -10.34 -18.80 -35.05
CA LEU A 87 -10.04 -17.54 -35.73
C LEU A 87 -8.67 -17.55 -36.41
N LYS A 88 -7.67 -18.16 -35.77
CA LYS A 88 -6.34 -18.32 -36.38
C LYS A 88 -6.39 -19.21 -37.62
N GLU A 89 -7.09 -20.34 -37.55
CA GLU A 89 -7.23 -21.27 -38.68
C GLU A 89 -8.04 -20.67 -39.84
N ALA A 90 -9.08 -19.90 -39.54
CA ALA A 90 -9.83 -19.11 -40.52
C ALA A 90 -8.93 -18.07 -41.20
N LYS A 91 -8.11 -17.35 -40.44
CA LYS A 91 -7.14 -16.38 -40.98
C LYS A 91 -6.06 -17.04 -41.85
N GLU A 92 -5.66 -18.27 -41.51
CA GLU A 92 -4.71 -19.07 -42.28
C GLU A 92 -5.36 -19.77 -43.49
N GLY A 93 -6.66 -19.59 -43.72
CA GLY A 93 -7.39 -20.21 -44.85
C GLY A 93 -7.54 -21.73 -44.74
N LYS A 94 -7.26 -22.32 -43.56
CA LYS A 94 -7.35 -23.77 -43.31
C LYS A 94 -8.76 -24.22 -42.91
N ARG A 95 -9.68 -23.27 -42.73
CA ARG A 95 -11.10 -23.51 -42.46
C ARG A 95 -11.93 -22.63 -43.38
N ASP A 96 -12.87 -23.24 -44.09
CA ASP A 96 -13.88 -22.52 -44.87
C ASP A 96 -14.77 -21.72 -43.92
N THR A 97 -14.69 -20.40 -44.03
CA THR A 97 -15.61 -19.48 -43.35
C THR A 97 -16.87 -19.39 -44.19
N VAL A 98 -18.00 -19.85 -43.63
CA VAL A 98 -19.34 -19.62 -44.19
C VAL A 98 -19.65 -18.12 -44.19
#